data_AF-A0A3N5QVQ8-F1
#
_entry.id   AF-A0A3N5QVQ8-F1
#
_cell.length_a   1.000
_cell.length_b   1.000
_cell.length_c   1.000
_cell.angle_alpha   90.00
_cell.angle_beta   90.00
_cell.angle_gamma   90.00
#
_symmetry.space_group_name_H-M   'P 1'
#
loop_
_entity.id
_entity.type
_entity.pdbx_description
1 polymer ?
#
loop_
_entity_poly.entity_id
_entity_poly.type
_entity_poly.pdbx_seq_one_letter_code
_entity_poly.pdbx_strand_id
1 'polypeptide(L)'
;MQKYLIIGNGVAGTTAAEQIRKQDPNGSITILSDEDLPFYYRLRLNEYLSDDLAENALIAKPTTWYRQHNIELKLNTRVIGGNPANRVIESQDRQTFSYDRLLLASGSRSFMPPIKGADKPGVFALRSIQDARRIKEFAQQANNIVIIGGGLLGLEAGNALRKIGKKVTLVETFGRLLPRQLDEFGGQRLLTLLKEMGFDFRLAAKTKEIQSSDR
;
A
#
# COMPACT_ATOMS: atom_id res chain seq x y z
N MET A 1 12.14 1.70 -33.39
CA MET A 1 11.58 2.38 -32.20
C MET A 1 11.56 1.38 -31.06
N GLN A 2 12.21 1.68 -29.95
CA GLN A 2 12.36 0.75 -28.83
C GLN A 2 11.02 0.60 -28.06
N LYS A 3 10.64 -0.63 -27.70
CA LYS A 3 9.47 -0.91 -26.85
C LYS A 3 9.87 -1.15 -25.40
N TYR A 4 9.50 -0.22 -24.52
CA TYR A 4 9.69 -0.31 -23.08
C TYR A 4 8.39 -0.73 -22.41
N LEU A 5 8.43 -1.83 -21.66
CA LEU A 5 7.33 -2.27 -20.82
C LEU A 5 7.74 -2.17 -19.35
N ILE A 6 6.90 -1.52 -18.55
CA ILE A 6 7.15 -1.31 -17.12
C ILE A 6 5.99 -1.96 -16.35
N ILE A 7 6.30 -2.90 -15.47
CA ILE A 7 5.32 -3.53 -14.58
C ILE A 7 5.36 -2.81 -13.24
N GLY A 8 4.34 -2.02 -12.94
CA GLY A 8 4.18 -1.26 -11.70
C GLY A 8 4.21 0.25 -11.92
N ASN A 9 3.13 0.92 -11.52
CA ASN A 9 2.94 2.37 -11.64
C ASN A 9 3.29 3.14 -10.35
N GLY A 10 4.18 2.58 -9.54
CA GLY A 10 4.73 3.26 -8.37
C GLY A 10 5.82 4.27 -8.73
N VAL A 11 6.46 4.85 -7.71
CA VAL A 11 7.55 5.84 -7.89
C VAL A 11 8.66 5.33 -8.80
N ALA A 12 9.08 4.07 -8.66
CA ALA A 12 10.14 3.51 -9.50
C ALA A 12 9.72 3.45 -10.99
N GLY A 13 8.52 2.97 -11.28
CA GLY A 13 8.04 2.82 -12.66
C GLY A 13 7.77 4.17 -13.33
N THR A 14 7.16 5.11 -12.63
CA THR A 14 6.88 6.44 -13.19
C THR A 14 8.13 7.28 -13.37
N THR A 15 9.08 7.22 -12.43
CA THR A 15 10.39 7.87 -12.59
C THR A 15 11.15 7.24 -13.75
N ALA A 16 11.15 5.91 -13.88
CA ALA A 16 11.81 5.25 -15.01
C ALA A 16 11.20 5.68 -16.36
N ALA A 17 9.87 5.70 -16.49
CA ALA A 17 9.20 6.17 -17.70
C ALA A 17 9.56 7.63 -18.04
N GLU A 18 9.63 8.50 -17.03
CA GLU A 18 10.04 9.89 -17.22
C GLU A 18 11.48 10.00 -17.73
N GLN A 19 12.41 9.22 -17.18
CA GLN A 19 13.81 9.21 -17.62
C GLN A 19 13.98 8.58 -19.00
N ILE A 20 13.24 7.50 -19.30
CA ILE A 20 13.23 6.89 -20.63
C ILE A 20 12.75 7.91 -21.66
N ARG A 21 11.67 8.66 -21.39
CA ARG A 21 11.20 9.69 -22.34
C ARG A 21 12.22 10.80 -22.58
N LYS A 22 13.06 11.15 -21.59
CA LYS A 22 14.14 12.13 -21.75
C LYS A 22 15.30 11.60 -22.60
N GLN A 23 15.61 10.31 -22.51
CA GLN A 23 16.76 9.68 -23.19
C GLN A 23 16.40 9.07 -24.55
N ASP A 24 15.18 8.58 -24.71
CA ASP A 24 14.61 8.08 -25.96
C ASP A 24 13.26 8.79 -26.24
N PRO A 25 13.31 9.98 -26.88
CA PRO A 25 12.12 10.77 -27.19
C PRO A 25 11.12 10.08 -28.10
N ASN A 26 11.54 9.05 -28.85
CA ASN A 26 10.70 8.35 -29.82
C ASN A 26 10.26 6.96 -29.32
N GLY A 27 10.91 6.40 -28.29
CA GLY A 27 10.56 5.10 -27.71
C GLY A 27 9.10 5.00 -27.29
N SER A 28 8.50 3.84 -27.48
CA SER A 28 7.16 3.52 -26.95
C SER A 28 7.28 3.02 -25.52
N ILE A 29 6.49 3.59 -24.61
CA ILE A 29 6.52 3.28 -23.18
C ILE A 29 5.12 2.86 -22.75
N THR A 30 4.98 1.64 -22.26
CA THR A 30 3.74 1.13 -21.66
C THR A 30 3.98 0.79 -20.19
N ILE A 31 3.12 1.29 -19.30
CA ILE A 31 3.11 0.97 -17.87
C ILE A 31 1.86 0.13 -17.58
N LEU A 32 2.04 -1.04 -16.98
CA LEU A 32 0.95 -1.88 -16.48
C LEU A 32 0.83 -1.73 -14.96
N SER A 33 -0.38 -1.56 -14.46
CA SER A 33 -0.69 -1.45 -13.03
C SER A 33 -1.88 -2.32 -12.68
N ASP A 34 -1.75 -3.07 -11.59
CA ASP A 34 -2.86 -3.82 -10.98
C ASP A 34 -3.88 -2.87 -10.30
N GLU A 35 -3.44 -1.69 -9.86
CA GLU A 35 -4.30 -0.70 -9.21
C GLU A 35 -5.11 0.13 -10.23
N ASP A 36 -6.23 0.69 -9.78
CA ASP A 36 -7.18 1.49 -10.56
C ASP A 36 -6.90 3.00 -10.56
N LEU A 37 -5.84 3.43 -9.87
CA LEU A 37 -5.41 4.83 -9.84
C LEU A 37 -4.08 5.04 -10.61
N PRO A 38 -3.91 6.22 -11.25
CA PRO A 38 -2.59 6.65 -11.68
C PRO A 38 -1.67 6.87 -10.47
N PHE A 39 -0.38 7.06 -10.71
CA PHE A 39 0.61 7.23 -9.64
C PHE A 39 0.19 8.25 -8.59
N TYR A 40 0.19 7.79 -7.34
CA TYR A 40 -0.28 8.51 -6.17
C TYR A 40 0.73 8.38 -5.01
N TYR A 41 0.67 9.33 -4.07
CA TYR A 41 1.50 9.31 -2.88
C TYR A 41 0.97 8.32 -1.85
N ARG A 42 1.41 7.05 -1.95
CA ARG A 42 1.03 5.98 -1.02
C ARG A 42 1.26 6.31 0.46
N LEU A 43 2.29 7.11 0.76
CA LEU A 43 2.59 7.56 2.14
C LEU A 43 1.42 8.35 2.76
N ARG A 44 0.57 8.95 1.93
CA ARG A 44 -0.57 9.77 2.34
C ARG A 44 -1.87 8.97 2.50
N LEU A 45 -1.83 7.64 2.35
CA LEU A 45 -3.02 6.79 2.57
C LEU A 45 -3.58 6.95 4.00
N ASN A 46 -2.75 7.26 4.99
CA ASN A 46 -3.20 7.54 6.35
C ASN A 46 -4.07 8.81 6.43
N GLU A 47 -3.75 9.86 5.66
CA GLU A 47 -4.57 11.09 5.59
C GLU A 47 -5.92 10.82 4.91
N TYR A 48 -5.94 9.91 3.93
CA TYR A 48 -7.19 9.44 3.33
C TYR A 48 -8.04 8.63 4.32
N LEU A 49 -7.41 7.76 5.13
CA LEU A 49 -8.09 7.00 6.18
C LEU A 49 -8.68 7.89 7.27
N SER A 50 -8.07 9.04 7.57
CA SER A 50 -8.54 9.98 8.59
C SER A 50 -9.51 11.06 8.07
N ASP A 51 -9.92 10.99 6.80
CA ASP A 51 -10.71 12.04 6.13
C ASP A 51 -10.01 13.42 6.02
N ASP A 52 -8.72 13.49 6.35
CA ASP A 52 -7.90 14.71 6.21
C ASP A 52 -7.60 15.02 4.72
N LEU A 53 -7.72 14.02 3.84
CA LEU A 53 -7.44 14.14 2.41
C LEU A 53 -8.43 13.35 1.55
N ALA A 54 -8.99 14.01 0.53
CA ALA A 54 -9.78 13.35 -0.49
C ALA A 54 -8.90 12.45 -1.39
N GLU A 55 -9.49 11.37 -1.93
CA GLU A 55 -8.75 10.37 -2.71
C GLU A 55 -8.05 10.96 -3.95
N ASN A 56 -8.72 11.85 -4.67
CA ASN A 56 -8.16 12.52 -5.84
C ASN A 56 -6.91 13.35 -5.50
N ALA A 57 -6.81 13.86 -4.26
CA ALA A 57 -5.65 14.62 -3.80
C ALA A 57 -4.45 13.72 -3.43
N LEU A 58 -4.60 12.40 -3.46
CA LEU A 58 -3.47 11.46 -3.42
C LEU A 58 -2.69 11.44 -4.73
N ILE A 59 -3.35 11.75 -5.86
CA ILE A 59 -2.79 11.61 -7.21
C ILE A 59 -1.58 12.54 -7.37
N ALA A 60 -0.42 11.93 -7.61
CA ALA A 60 0.84 12.63 -7.79
C ALA A 60 1.05 13.01 -9.27
N LYS A 61 0.64 12.12 -10.19
CA LYS A 61 0.67 12.37 -11.64
C LYS A 61 -0.69 12.02 -12.22
N PRO A 62 -1.50 12.99 -12.68
CA PRO A 62 -2.81 12.70 -13.28
C PRO A 62 -2.65 12.00 -14.64
N THR A 63 -3.71 11.34 -15.13
CA THR A 63 -3.70 10.64 -16.43
C THR A 63 -3.28 11.54 -17.60
N THR A 64 -3.56 12.84 -17.53
CA THR A 64 -3.10 13.85 -18.51
C THR A 64 -1.59 13.92 -18.62
N TRP A 65 -0.86 13.74 -17.51
CA TRP A 65 0.60 13.74 -17.51
C TRP A 65 1.16 12.61 -18.38
N TYR A 66 0.61 11.39 -18.27
CA TYR A 66 1.04 10.25 -19.08
C TYR A 66 0.82 10.51 -20.58
N ARG A 67 -0.36 11.05 -20.94
CA ARG A 67 -0.67 11.42 -22.33
C ARG A 67 0.29 12.47 -22.88
N GLN A 68 0.57 13.52 -22.11
CA GLN A 68 1.51 14.58 -22.50
C GLN A 68 2.95 14.07 -22.69
N HIS A 69 3.32 12.97 -22.03
CA HIS A 69 4.64 12.35 -22.13
C HIS A 69 4.65 11.14 -23.08
N ASN A 70 3.59 10.92 -23.85
CA ASN A 70 3.45 9.77 -24.74
C ASN A 70 3.72 8.43 -24.02
N ILE A 71 3.16 8.28 -22.81
CA ILE A 71 3.23 7.05 -22.02
C ILE A 71 1.84 6.41 -22.03
N GLU A 72 1.77 5.15 -22.46
CA GLU A 72 0.55 4.36 -22.37
C GLU A 72 0.42 3.77 -20.95
N LEU A 73 -0.55 4.24 -20.18
CA LEU A 73 -0.85 3.70 -18.85
C LEU A 73 -2.04 2.75 -18.95
N LYS A 74 -1.85 1.49 -18.57
CA LYS A 74 -2.90 0.48 -18.44
C LYS A 74 -3.13 0.15 -16.96
N LEU A 75 -4.20 0.70 -16.41
CA LEU A 75 -4.69 0.42 -15.06
C LEU A 75 -5.49 -0.87 -15.05
N ASN A 76 -5.77 -1.41 -13.85
CA ASN A 76 -6.50 -2.68 -13.68
C ASN A 76 -5.94 -3.85 -14.52
N THR A 77 -4.63 -3.83 -14.78
CA THR A 77 -3.94 -4.81 -15.61
C THR A 77 -2.94 -5.57 -14.75
N ARG A 78 -3.43 -6.61 -14.07
CA ARG A 78 -2.59 -7.52 -13.28
C ARG A 78 -1.76 -8.41 -14.20
N VAL A 79 -0.45 -8.40 -14.04
CA VAL A 79 0.46 -9.34 -14.70
C VAL A 79 0.50 -10.65 -13.91
N ILE A 80 0.33 -11.78 -14.61
CA ILE A 80 0.35 -13.13 -14.00
C ILE A 80 1.58 -13.95 -14.40
N GLY A 81 2.29 -13.54 -15.45
CA GLY A 81 3.46 -14.26 -15.94
C GLY A 81 3.97 -13.68 -17.24
N GLY A 82 4.81 -14.45 -17.91
CA GLY A 82 5.37 -14.10 -19.20
C GLY A 82 6.39 -15.12 -19.68
N ASN A 83 6.80 -14.97 -20.93
CA ASN A 83 7.85 -15.76 -21.55
C ASN A 83 9.01 -14.85 -21.94
N PRO A 84 10.13 -14.88 -21.18
CA PRO A 84 11.31 -14.07 -21.48
C PRO A 84 11.98 -14.39 -22.81
N ALA A 85 11.92 -15.66 -23.27
CA ALA A 85 12.49 -16.08 -24.55
C ALA A 85 11.74 -15.42 -25.72
N ASN A 86 10.42 -15.30 -25.60
CA ASN A 86 9.58 -14.61 -26.58
C ASN A 86 9.40 -13.11 -26.29
N ARG A 87 9.95 -12.62 -25.17
CA ARG A 87 9.79 -11.24 -24.68
C ARG A 87 8.33 -10.78 -24.59
N VAL A 88 7.50 -11.60 -23.97
CA VAL A 88 6.07 -11.32 -23.77
C VAL A 88 5.71 -11.40 -22.29
N ILE A 89 4.85 -10.50 -21.85
CA ILE A 89 4.17 -10.52 -20.56
C ILE A 89 2.68 -10.85 -20.78
N GLU A 90 2.09 -11.62 -19.87
CA GLU A 90 0.68 -11.99 -19.89
C GLU A 90 -0.06 -11.38 -18.69
N SER A 91 -1.20 -10.76 -18.95
CA SER A 91 -2.11 -10.29 -17.90
C SER A 91 -3.13 -11.35 -17.48
N GLN A 92 -3.76 -11.13 -16.33
CA GLN A 92 -4.85 -11.98 -15.82
C GLN A 92 -6.00 -12.12 -16.83
N ASP A 93 -6.25 -11.08 -17.62
CA ASP A 93 -7.29 -11.07 -18.67
C ASP A 93 -6.80 -11.67 -20.01
N ARG A 94 -5.70 -12.44 -19.98
CA ARG A 94 -5.09 -13.10 -21.15
C ARG A 94 -4.64 -12.15 -22.26
N GLN A 95 -4.39 -10.88 -21.93
CA GLN A 95 -3.76 -9.95 -22.87
C GLN A 95 -2.24 -10.15 -22.86
N THR A 96 -1.62 -10.04 -24.03
CA THR A 96 -0.17 -10.20 -24.19
C THR A 96 0.49 -8.88 -24.53
N PHE A 97 1.62 -8.59 -23.88
CA PHE A 97 2.41 -7.38 -24.07
C PHE A 97 3.84 -7.72 -24.49
N SER A 98 4.19 -7.44 -25.74
CA SER A 98 5.56 -7.60 -26.25
C SER A 98 6.46 -6.47 -25.79
N TYR A 99 7.73 -6.75 -25.52
CA TYR A 99 8.70 -5.73 -25.13
C TYR A 99 10.08 -5.97 -25.75
N ASP A 100 10.87 -4.90 -25.88
CA ASP A 100 12.30 -5.00 -26.14
C ASP A 100 13.13 -4.77 -24.87
N ARG A 101 12.61 -3.98 -23.93
CA ARG A 101 13.13 -3.81 -22.57
C ARG A 101 11.98 -3.92 -21.58
N LEU A 102 12.17 -4.73 -20.55
CA LEU A 102 11.23 -4.92 -19.45
C LEU A 102 11.83 -4.35 -18.17
N LEU A 103 11.05 -3.55 -17.45
CA LEU A 103 11.35 -3.13 -16.08
C LEU A 103 10.34 -3.73 -15.11
N LEU A 104 10.83 -4.47 -14.12
CA LEU A 104 10.02 -4.94 -13.00
C LEU A 104 10.06 -3.88 -11.88
N ALA A 105 8.97 -3.12 -11.75
CA ALA A 105 8.79 -2.07 -10.75
C ALA A 105 7.56 -2.35 -9.85
N SER A 106 7.23 -3.63 -9.65
CA SER A 106 6.03 -4.10 -8.92
C SER A 106 6.06 -3.86 -7.41
N GLY A 107 7.18 -3.34 -6.88
CA GLY A 107 7.32 -2.97 -5.47
C GLY A 107 7.26 -4.17 -4.53
N SER A 108 6.39 -4.09 -3.53
CA SER A 108 6.31 -5.10 -2.44
C SER A 108 4.87 -5.23 -1.96
N ARG A 109 4.54 -6.40 -1.40
CA ARG A 109 3.24 -6.72 -0.81
C ARG A 109 3.32 -6.75 0.72
N SER A 110 2.19 -6.53 1.39
CA SER A 110 2.10 -6.73 2.84
C SER A 110 2.33 -8.20 3.19
N PHE A 111 3.09 -8.44 4.25
CA PHE A 111 3.23 -9.76 4.85
C PHE A 111 2.05 -9.98 5.80
N MET A 112 1.23 -10.98 5.52
CA MET A 112 0.21 -11.47 6.45
C MET A 112 0.83 -12.54 7.33
N PRO A 113 1.00 -12.32 8.64
CA PRO A 113 1.52 -13.34 9.54
C PRO A 113 0.61 -14.57 9.55
N PRO A 114 1.15 -15.79 9.71
CA PRO A 114 0.38 -17.03 9.73
C PRO A 114 -0.39 -17.20 11.07
N ILE A 115 -1.33 -16.29 11.31
CA ILE A 115 -2.22 -16.30 12.47
C ILE A 115 -3.51 -16.99 12.06
N LYS A 116 -3.99 -17.95 12.86
CA LYS A 116 -5.27 -18.61 12.61
C LYS A 116 -6.39 -17.56 12.58
N GLY A 117 -7.18 -17.52 11.51
CA GLY A 117 -8.24 -16.53 11.30
C GLY A 117 -7.80 -15.22 10.67
N ALA A 118 -6.57 -15.11 10.15
CA ALA A 118 -6.08 -13.92 9.44
C ALA A 118 -6.79 -13.63 8.09
N ASP A 119 -7.59 -14.59 7.61
CA ASP A 119 -8.41 -14.54 6.41
C ASP A 119 -9.88 -14.13 6.68
N LYS A 120 -10.25 -13.96 7.95
CA LYS A 120 -11.62 -13.59 8.33
C LYS A 120 -12.01 -12.20 7.84
N PRO A 121 -13.31 -11.96 7.55
CA PRO A 121 -13.84 -10.63 7.31
C PRO A 121 -13.47 -9.66 8.45
N GLY A 122 -13.09 -8.43 8.11
CA GLY A 122 -12.62 -7.44 9.08
C GLY A 122 -11.13 -7.49 9.39
N VAL A 123 -10.39 -8.45 8.82
CA VAL A 123 -8.92 -8.49 8.90
C VAL A 123 -8.33 -7.92 7.61
N PHE A 124 -7.50 -6.90 7.75
CA PHE A 124 -6.91 -6.18 6.61
C PHE A 124 -5.41 -6.00 6.78
N ALA A 125 -4.72 -5.89 5.65
CA ALA A 125 -3.42 -5.22 5.58
C ALA A 125 -3.60 -3.89 4.84
N LEU A 126 -2.71 -2.92 5.10
CA LEU A 126 -2.70 -1.63 4.41
C LEU A 126 -1.46 -1.50 3.52
N ARG A 127 -1.66 -1.49 2.20
CA ARG A 127 -0.58 -1.23 1.23
C ARG A 127 -1.02 -0.38 0.06
N SER A 128 -2.21 -0.64 -0.45
CA SER A 128 -2.77 -0.04 -1.66
C SER A 128 -3.94 0.89 -1.34
N ILE A 129 -4.40 1.65 -2.32
CA ILE A 129 -5.64 2.42 -2.18
C ILE A 129 -6.85 1.49 -2.00
N GLN A 130 -6.86 0.31 -2.63
CA GLN A 130 -7.93 -0.67 -2.47
C GLN A 130 -8.00 -1.19 -1.02
N ASP A 131 -6.84 -1.38 -0.38
CA ASP A 131 -6.80 -1.70 1.05
C ASP A 131 -7.37 -0.56 1.90
N ALA A 132 -6.94 0.67 1.64
CA ALA A 132 -7.39 1.83 2.40
C ALA A 132 -8.91 2.06 2.26
N ARG A 133 -9.47 1.91 1.05
CA ARG A 133 -10.92 1.96 0.80
C ARG A 133 -11.66 0.89 1.62
N ARG A 134 -11.20 -0.37 1.57
CA ARG A 134 -11.81 -1.48 2.33
C ARG A 134 -11.75 -1.25 3.85
N ILE A 135 -10.61 -0.78 4.36
CA ILE A 135 -10.45 -0.45 5.78
C ILE A 135 -11.40 0.68 6.16
N LYS A 136 -11.47 1.74 5.36
CA LYS A 136 -12.32 2.91 5.62
C LYS A 136 -13.80 2.53 5.63
N GLU A 137 -14.23 1.77 4.64
CA GLU A 137 -15.61 1.25 4.55
C GLU A 137 -15.95 0.38 5.77
N PHE A 138 -15.12 -0.61 6.08
CA PHE A 138 -15.36 -1.49 7.24
C PHE A 138 -15.33 -0.73 8.56
N ALA A 139 -14.46 0.28 8.67
CA ALA A 139 -14.36 1.12 9.85
C ALA A 139 -15.66 1.91 10.12
N GLN A 140 -16.51 2.17 9.13
CA GLN A 140 -17.81 2.85 9.37
C GLN A 140 -18.69 2.07 10.35
N GLN A 141 -18.62 0.73 10.32
CA GLN A 141 -19.44 -0.17 11.15
C GLN A 141 -18.69 -0.67 12.40
N ALA A 142 -17.38 -0.44 12.48
CA ALA A 142 -16.56 -0.83 13.62
C ALA A 142 -16.34 0.35 14.58
N ASN A 143 -16.38 0.09 15.89
CA ASN A 143 -16.03 1.06 16.93
C ASN A 143 -14.66 0.80 17.56
N ASN A 144 -14.26 -0.48 17.62
CA ASN A 144 -13.00 -0.92 18.20
C ASN A 144 -12.13 -1.51 17.08
N ILE A 145 -10.89 -1.05 17.00
CA ILE A 145 -9.91 -1.49 16.02
C ILE A 145 -8.71 -2.06 16.77
N VAL A 146 -8.27 -3.24 16.34
CA VAL A 146 -7.03 -3.84 16.81
C VAL A 146 -5.98 -3.72 15.72
N ILE A 147 -4.85 -3.08 16.03
CA ILE A 147 -3.67 -3.03 15.17
C ILE A 147 -2.67 -4.08 15.63
N ILE A 148 -2.27 -4.98 14.74
CA ILE A 148 -1.25 -6.00 15.04
C ILE A 148 0.08 -5.52 14.45
N GLY A 149 0.99 -5.10 15.33
CA GLY A 149 2.32 -4.57 15.01
C GLY A 149 2.49 -3.09 15.38
N GLY A 150 3.47 -2.81 16.24
CA GLY A 150 3.88 -1.49 16.73
C GLY A 150 4.96 -0.82 15.89
N GLY A 151 4.96 -1.09 14.59
CA GLY A 151 5.79 -0.40 13.59
C GLY A 151 5.17 0.92 13.12
N LEU A 152 5.94 1.72 12.35
CA LEU A 152 5.52 3.04 11.85
C LEU A 152 4.11 3.02 11.22
N LEU A 153 3.90 2.13 10.26
CA LEU A 153 2.62 2.01 9.55
C LEU A 153 1.45 1.69 10.50
N GLY A 154 1.66 0.81 11.48
CA GLY A 154 0.62 0.45 12.45
C GLY A 154 0.24 1.63 13.33
N LEU A 155 1.23 2.41 13.77
CA LEU A 155 1.01 3.60 14.59
C LEU A 155 0.32 4.71 13.79
N GLU A 156 0.74 4.97 12.55
CA GLU A 156 0.15 5.99 11.70
C GLU A 156 -1.29 5.64 11.29
N ALA A 157 -1.54 4.39 10.86
CA ALA A 157 -2.88 3.93 10.51
C ALA A 157 -3.81 3.88 11.74
N GLY A 158 -3.28 3.46 12.89
CA GLY A 158 -4.00 3.54 14.17
C GLY A 158 -4.39 4.97 14.51
N ASN A 159 -3.48 5.93 14.32
CA ASN A 159 -3.77 7.34 14.61
C ASN A 159 -4.82 7.90 13.64
N ALA A 160 -4.75 7.52 12.36
CA ALA A 160 -5.74 7.90 11.36
C ALA A 160 -7.15 7.42 11.74
N LEU A 161 -7.28 6.16 12.15
CA LEU A 161 -8.56 5.60 12.60
C LEU A 161 -9.04 6.23 13.92
N ARG A 162 -8.12 6.55 14.83
CA ARG A 162 -8.45 7.26 16.07
C ARG A 162 -8.98 8.67 15.83
N LYS A 163 -8.48 9.38 14.81
CA LYS A 163 -8.99 10.71 14.42
C LYS A 163 -10.45 10.67 13.98
N ILE A 164 -10.89 9.59 13.32
CA ILE A 164 -12.29 9.38 12.93
C ILE A 164 -13.13 8.69 14.02
N GLY A 165 -12.71 8.82 15.28
CA GLY A 165 -13.47 8.40 16.46
C GLY A 165 -13.39 6.92 16.83
N LYS A 166 -12.46 6.15 16.25
CA LYS A 166 -12.29 4.73 16.60
C LYS A 166 -11.46 4.55 17.87
N LYS A 167 -11.83 3.55 18.67
CA LYS A 167 -11.03 3.09 19.81
C LYS A 167 -9.96 2.15 19.28
N VAL A 168 -8.70 2.48 19.51
CA VAL A 168 -7.57 1.76 18.91
C VAL A 168 -6.77 1.06 19.99
N THR A 169 -6.66 -0.26 19.87
CA THR A 169 -5.74 -1.08 20.66
C THR A 169 -4.63 -1.61 19.77
N LEU A 170 -3.37 -1.38 20.14
CA LEU A 170 -2.23 -1.91 19.42
C LEU A 170 -1.59 -3.08 20.18
N VAL A 171 -1.34 -4.16 19.45
CA VAL A 171 -0.66 -5.36 19.94
C VAL A 171 0.74 -5.43 19.33
N GLU A 172 1.77 -5.47 20.17
CA GLU A 172 3.17 -5.57 19.75
C GLU A 172 3.85 -6.73 20.48
N THR A 173 4.56 -7.55 19.72
CA THR A 173 5.33 -8.70 20.20
C THR A 173 6.53 -8.27 21.03
N PHE A 174 7.16 -7.15 20.69
CA PHE A 174 8.24 -6.57 21.47
C PHE A 174 7.74 -5.82 22.70
N GLY A 175 8.61 -5.64 23.70
CA GLY A 175 8.31 -4.86 24.90
C GLY A 175 8.25 -3.34 24.66
N ARG A 176 8.47 -2.87 23.43
CA ARG A 176 8.54 -1.44 23.08
C ARG A 176 8.11 -1.18 21.64
N LEU A 177 7.66 0.04 21.38
CA LEU A 177 7.29 0.53 20.04
C LEU A 177 8.53 0.85 19.21
N LEU A 178 8.41 0.75 17.88
CA LEU A 178 9.46 1.07 16.91
C LEU A 178 10.85 0.51 17.28
N PRO A 179 10.99 -0.80 17.60
CA PRO A 179 12.23 -1.35 18.14
C PRO A 179 13.41 -1.29 17.16
N ARG A 180 13.16 -1.05 15.87
CA ARG A 180 14.20 -0.86 14.85
C ARG A 180 14.65 0.60 14.70
N GLN A 181 13.88 1.56 15.19
CA GLN A 181 14.12 3.00 14.99
C GLN A 181 14.47 3.73 16.28
N LEU A 182 13.91 3.31 17.41
CA LEU A 182 14.11 3.96 18.70
C LEU A 182 14.93 3.08 19.64
N ASP A 183 15.45 3.66 20.71
CA ASP A 183 15.95 2.98 21.89
C ASP A 183 14.84 2.81 22.93
N GLU A 184 15.17 2.34 24.13
CA GLU A 184 14.19 2.14 25.20
C GLU A 184 13.56 3.46 25.66
N PHE A 185 14.38 4.49 25.83
CA PHE A 185 13.92 5.81 26.27
C PHE A 185 12.96 6.44 25.25
N GLY A 186 13.34 6.45 23.97
CA GLY A 186 12.50 6.95 22.89
C GLY A 186 11.21 6.15 22.74
N GLY A 187 11.29 4.81 22.84
CA GLY A 187 10.13 3.93 22.80
C GLY A 187 9.15 4.21 23.94
N GLN A 188 9.66 4.41 25.16
CA GLN A 188 8.84 4.75 26.33
C GLN A 188 8.20 6.13 26.21
N ARG A 189 8.95 7.14 25.73
CA ARG A 189 8.41 8.48 25.50
C ARG A 189 7.29 8.46 24.46
N LEU A 190 7.48 7.74 23.36
CA LEU A 190 6.45 7.57 22.32
C LEU A 190 5.22 6.85 22.88
N LEU A 191 5.41 5.79 23.66
CA LEU A 191 4.32 5.06 24.29
C LEU A 191 3.45 5.97 25.18
N THR A 192 4.09 6.80 26.01
CA THR A 192 3.38 7.76 26.87
C THR A 192 2.54 8.74 26.03
N LEU A 193 3.14 9.36 25.01
CA LEU A 193 2.42 10.30 24.14
C LEU A 193 1.21 9.65 23.46
N LEU A 194 1.36 8.44 22.94
CA LEU A 194 0.26 7.76 22.27
C LEU A 194 -0.84 7.31 23.24
N LYS A 195 -0.50 6.93 24.47
CA LYS A 195 -1.50 6.67 25.52
C LYS A 195 -2.28 7.92 25.87
N GLU A 196 -1.62 9.07 26.00
CA GLU A 196 -2.27 10.38 26.22
C GLU A 196 -3.20 10.76 25.06
N MET A 197 -2.87 10.35 23.84
CA MET A 197 -3.74 10.49 22.67
C MET A 197 -4.94 9.53 22.65
N GLY A 198 -5.05 8.60 23.61
CA GLY A 198 -6.17 7.66 23.74
C GLY A 198 -5.95 6.29 23.09
N PHE A 199 -4.71 5.89 22.82
CA PHE A 199 -4.40 4.52 22.41
C PHE A 199 -4.33 3.57 23.60
N ASP A 200 -4.84 2.36 23.38
CA ASP A 200 -4.55 1.21 24.23
C ASP A 200 -3.40 0.39 23.66
N PHE A 201 -2.58 -0.21 24.53
CA PHE A 201 -1.45 -1.04 24.13
C PHE A 201 -1.43 -2.38 24.85
N ARG A 202 -1.00 -3.41 24.12
CA ARG A 202 -0.59 -4.72 24.62
C ARG A 202 0.82 -4.98 24.08
N LEU A 203 1.83 -4.61 24.85
CA LEU A 203 3.24 -4.86 24.54
C LEU A 203 3.66 -6.22 25.08
N ALA A 204 4.77 -6.76 24.57
CA ALA A 204 5.23 -8.12 24.88
C ALA A 204 4.12 -9.18 24.67
N ALA A 205 3.22 -8.94 23.70
CA ALA A 205 2.05 -9.75 23.45
C ALA A 205 2.03 -10.24 22.00
N LYS A 206 1.81 -11.55 21.83
CA LYS A 206 1.75 -12.19 20.52
C LYS A 206 0.33 -12.62 20.20
N THR A 207 -0.19 -12.21 19.05
CA THR A 207 -1.49 -12.67 18.56
C THR A 207 -1.42 -14.16 18.21
N LYS A 208 -2.26 -14.97 18.86
CA LYS A 208 -2.34 -16.43 18.63
C LYS A 208 -3.38 -16.80 17.58
N GLU A 209 -4.56 -16.18 17.66
CA GLU A 209 -5.72 -16.48 16.83
C GLU A 209 -6.63 -15.25 16.75
N ILE A 210 -7.32 -15.09 15.62
CA ILE A 210 -8.41 -14.14 15.42
C ILE A 210 -9.70 -14.96 15.30
N GLN A 211 -10.63 -14.71 16.22
CA GLN A 211 -11.92 -15.39 16.25
C GLN A 211 -13.02 -14.40 15.84
N SER A 212 -13.99 -14.88 15.08
CA SER A 212 -15.27 -14.17 14.87
C SER A 212 -16.29 -14.83 15.79
N SER A 213 -17.02 -14.03 16.56
CA SER A 213 -18.32 -14.48 17.05
C SER A 213 -19.24 -14.53 15.84
N ASP A 214 -19.84 -15.69 15.54
CA ASP A 214 -20.91 -15.78 14.55
C ASP A 214 -22.00 -14.76 14.96
N ARG A 215 -22.14 -13.71 14.16
CA ARG A 215 -23.25 -12.75 14.24
C ARG A 215 -23.89 -12.70 12.86
#